data_AF-A0A2X4TY68-F1
#
_entry.id   AF-A0A2X4TY68-F1
#
_cell.length_a   1.000
_cell.length_b   1.000
_cell.length_c   1.000
_cell.angle_alpha   90.00
_cell.angle_beta   90.00
_cell.angle_gamma   90.00
#
_symmetry.space_group_name_H-M   'P 1'
#
loop_
_entity.id
_entity.type
_entity.pdbx_description
1 polymer ?
#
loop_
_entity_poly.entity_id
_entity_poly.type
_entity_poly.pdbx_seq_one_letter_code
_entity_poly.pdbx_strand_id
1 'polypeptide(L)'
;MAGELALNNVAASTLDNNSYALNANMAAKIDVEGGRFATQGVYSDAVWIASKDSSVMMNNAVITTKGERAIAVNAQQGAAKITNSTIETLGGNAYGLYTEKLVQGDELSITTAGARSAGFFTALGGTGTLTNSTIITRGELAPGLLAYPGSQIIADNVRIETAGKEGFGLWSRAAH
;
A
#
# COMPACT_ATOMS: atom_id res chain seq x y z
N MET A 1 -22.62 -9.42 -7.84
CA MET A 1 -22.16 -9.78 -9.20
C MET A 1 -20.66 -9.63 -9.20
N ALA A 2 -19.91 -10.62 -9.65
CA ALA A 2 -18.47 -10.44 -9.87
C ALA A 2 -18.29 -9.55 -11.11
N GLY A 3 -17.54 -8.46 -10.95
CA GLY A 3 -17.16 -7.56 -12.04
C GLY A 3 -15.69 -7.76 -12.39
N GLU A 4 -15.38 -7.82 -13.67
CA GLU A 4 -13.99 -7.81 -14.16
C GLU A 4 -13.75 -6.49 -14.89
N LEU A 5 -12.65 -5.81 -14.55
CA LEU A 5 -12.31 -4.52 -15.12
C LEU A 5 -10.83 -4.53 -15.53
N ALA A 6 -10.56 -4.21 -16.79
CA ALA A 6 -9.21 -3.99 -17.29
C ALA A 6 -9.00 -2.48 -17.53
N LEU A 7 -7.97 -1.91 -16.91
CA LEU A 7 -7.58 -0.51 -17.04
C LEU A 7 -6.20 -0.44 -17.70
N ASN A 8 -6.10 0.24 -18.83
CA ASN A 8 -4.83 0.44 -19.54
C ASN A 8 -4.52 1.94 -19.60
N ASN A 9 -3.42 2.34 -18.95
CA ASN A 9 -2.93 3.71 -18.91
C ASN A 9 -3.99 4.75 -18.47
N VAL A 10 -4.74 4.40 -17.43
CA VAL A 10 -5.82 5.25 -16.88
C VAL A 10 -5.27 6.19 -15.81
N ALA A 11 -5.80 7.42 -15.76
CA ALA A 11 -5.57 8.34 -14.66
C ALA A 11 -6.86 8.52 -13.85
N ALA A 12 -6.78 8.30 -12.54
CA ALA A 12 -7.87 8.53 -11.59
C ALA A 12 -7.36 9.36 -10.42
N SER A 13 -8.11 10.41 -10.04
CA SER A 13 -7.73 11.26 -8.92
C SER A 13 -8.91 11.79 -8.12
N THR A 14 -8.72 11.91 -6.82
CA THR A 14 -9.70 12.52 -5.90
C THR A 14 -9.05 13.59 -5.03
N LEU A 15 -9.86 14.57 -4.59
CA LEU A 15 -9.40 15.70 -3.78
C LEU A 15 -10.00 15.71 -2.38
N ASP A 16 -11.24 15.24 -2.23
CA ASP A 16 -11.96 15.26 -0.97
C ASP A 16 -11.47 14.18 0.00
N ASN A 17 -11.86 14.34 1.26
CA ASN A 17 -11.60 13.36 2.32
C ASN A 17 -12.42 12.08 2.10
N ASN A 18 -11.95 10.95 2.65
CA ASN A 18 -12.61 9.64 2.58
C ASN A 18 -12.90 9.18 1.14
N SER A 19 -11.94 9.41 0.24
CA SER A 19 -12.11 9.14 -1.19
C SER A 19 -11.17 8.06 -1.69
N TYR A 20 -11.54 7.42 -2.80
CA TYR A 20 -10.78 6.34 -3.41
C TYR A 20 -10.61 6.57 -4.91
N ALA A 21 -9.39 6.49 -5.43
CA ALA A 21 -9.17 6.56 -6.88
C ALA A 21 -9.57 5.25 -7.56
N LEU A 22 -9.38 4.11 -6.88
CA LEU A 22 -9.83 2.79 -7.31
C LEU A 22 -10.41 2.03 -6.11
N ASN A 23 -11.65 1.54 -6.24
CA ASN A 23 -12.35 0.78 -5.21
C ASN A 23 -12.79 -0.59 -5.76
N ALA A 24 -12.15 -1.65 -5.27
CA ALA A 24 -12.50 -3.03 -5.58
C ALA A 24 -13.39 -3.61 -4.48
N ASN A 25 -14.67 -3.82 -4.79
CA ASN A 25 -15.70 -4.29 -3.86
C ASN A 25 -16.63 -5.29 -4.55
N MET A 26 -17.32 -6.14 -3.78
CA MET A 26 -18.34 -7.08 -4.27
C MET A 26 -17.79 -8.08 -5.32
N ALA A 27 -16.77 -8.87 -4.96
CA ALA A 27 -16.11 -9.82 -5.86
C ALA A 27 -15.50 -9.20 -7.14
N ALA A 28 -15.03 -7.95 -7.06
CA ALA A 28 -14.39 -7.28 -8.19
C ALA A 28 -12.98 -7.83 -8.44
N LYS A 29 -12.66 -8.10 -9.70
CA LYS A 29 -11.29 -8.34 -10.17
C LYS A 29 -10.88 -7.19 -11.08
N ILE A 30 -9.79 -6.52 -10.74
CA ILE A 30 -9.31 -5.36 -11.49
C ILE A 30 -7.87 -5.62 -11.93
N ASP A 31 -7.63 -5.55 -13.23
CA ASP A 31 -6.29 -5.61 -13.82
C ASP A 31 -5.90 -4.23 -14.33
N VAL A 32 -4.76 -3.72 -13.90
CA VAL A 32 -4.22 -2.41 -14.26
C VAL A 32 -2.88 -2.58 -14.95
N GLU A 33 -2.77 -2.04 -16.16
CA GLU A 33 -1.54 -1.97 -16.93
C GLU A 33 -1.21 -0.50 -17.21
N GLY A 34 -0.25 0.06 -16.49
CA GLY A 34 0.07 1.49 -16.57
C GLY A 34 -0.95 2.40 -15.89
N GLY A 35 -0.61 3.68 -15.77
CA GLY A 35 -1.52 4.73 -15.32
C GLY A 35 -1.15 5.37 -13.98
N ARG A 36 -2.01 6.28 -13.52
CA ARG A 36 -1.79 7.10 -12.32
C ARG A 36 -3.03 7.13 -11.43
N PHE A 37 -2.85 6.78 -10.16
CA PHE A 37 -3.93 6.75 -9.16
C PHE A 37 -3.55 7.65 -7.99
N ALA A 38 -4.29 8.73 -7.77
CA ALA A 38 -3.89 9.76 -6.82
C ALA A 38 -5.01 10.25 -5.90
N THR A 39 -4.70 10.46 -4.62
CA THR A 39 -5.64 11.03 -3.65
C THR A 39 -4.98 12.13 -2.82
N GLN A 40 -5.77 13.13 -2.40
CA GLN A 40 -5.25 14.26 -1.62
C GLN A 40 -5.88 14.41 -0.23
N GLY A 41 -7.15 14.04 -0.06
CA GLY A 41 -7.86 14.19 1.21
C GLY A 41 -7.38 13.25 2.31
N VAL A 42 -7.73 13.60 3.56
CA VAL A 42 -7.53 12.76 4.74
C VAL A 42 -8.31 11.45 4.58
N TYR A 43 -7.78 10.33 5.07
CA TYR A 43 -8.40 8.99 4.95
C TYR A 43 -8.71 8.57 3.51
N SER A 44 -7.96 9.07 2.54
CA SER A 44 -8.27 8.82 1.12
C SER A 44 -7.28 7.84 0.51
N ASP A 45 -7.64 6.56 0.48
CA ASP A 45 -6.76 5.52 -0.06
C ASP A 45 -6.75 5.57 -1.59
N ALA A 46 -5.59 5.46 -2.24
CA ALA A 46 -5.59 5.47 -3.71
C ALA A 46 -6.23 4.20 -4.29
N VAL A 47 -5.87 3.04 -3.75
CA VAL A 47 -6.47 1.75 -4.11
C VAL A 47 -7.00 1.09 -2.85
N TRP A 48 -8.31 0.83 -2.79
CA TRP A 48 -8.94 0.13 -1.68
C TRP A 48 -9.60 -1.17 -2.14
N ILE A 49 -9.27 -2.27 -1.45
CA ILE A 49 -9.79 -3.61 -1.73
C ILE A 49 -10.63 -4.07 -0.53
N ALA A 50 -11.90 -3.74 -0.60
CA ALA A 50 -12.82 -3.75 0.54
C ALA A 50 -13.47 -5.10 0.83
N SER A 51 -13.43 -6.04 -0.12
CA SER A 51 -14.11 -7.34 0.00
C SER A 51 -13.17 -8.52 -0.13
N LYS A 52 -13.44 -9.58 0.63
CA LYS A 52 -12.60 -10.79 0.71
C LYS A 52 -12.39 -11.50 -0.61
N ASP A 53 -13.34 -11.39 -1.52
CA ASP A 53 -13.39 -12.03 -2.83
C ASP A 53 -12.94 -11.09 -3.96
N SER A 54 -12.49 -9.87 -3.62
CA SER A 54 -11.98 -8.92 -4.58
C SER A 54 -10.46 -8.98 -4.67
N SER A 55 -9.93 -8.67 -5.86
CA SER A 55 -8.50 -8.64 -6.12
C SER A 55 -8.13 -7.54 -7.09
N VAL A 56 -6.95 -6.94 -6.88
CA VAL A 56 -6.36 -5.98 -7.81
C VAL A 56 -4.98 -6.47 -8.22
N MET A 57 -4.74 -6.55 -9.53
CA MET A 57 -3.39 -6.71 -10.10
C MET A 57 -2.99 -5.40 -10.75
N MET A 58 -1.80 -4.89 -10.43
CA MET A 58 -1.27 -3.65 -11.02
C MET A 58 0.14 -3.87 -11.52
N ASN A 59 0.39 -3.50 -12.77
CA ASN A 59 1.71 -3.47 -13.36
C ASN A 59 2.01 -2.07 -13.89
N ASN A 60 3.26 -1.60 -13.70
CA ASN A 60 3.75 -0.33 -14.26
C ASN A 60 2.93 0.91 -13.85
N ALA A 61 2.39 0.94 -12.63
CA ALA A 61 1.52 2.02 -12.16
C ALA A 61 2.26 3.04 -11.29
N VAL A 62 1.74 4.27 -11.26
CA VAL A 62 2.17 5.32 -10.31
C VAL A 62 1.02 5.61 -9.34
N ILE A 63 1.27 5.41 -8.05
CA ILE A 63 0.27 5.52 -6.99
C ILE A 63 0.74 6.58 -5.99
N THR A 64 -0.07 7.62 -5.75
CA THR A 64 0.32 8.73 -4.87
C THR A 64 -0.78 9.11 -3.89
N THR A 65 -0.48 9.23 -2.61
CA THR A 65 -1.40 9.81 -1.61
C THR A 65 -0.76 10.97 -0.85
N LYS A 66 -1.55 11.98 -0.50
CA LYS A 66 -1.06 13.14 0.25
C LYS A 66 -1.68 13.33 1.64
N GLY A 67 -2.92 12.90 1.83
CA GLY A 67 -3.64 13.14 3.08
C GLY A 67 -3.11 12.35 4.26
N GLU A 68 -3.35 12.85 5.47
CA GLU A 68 -3.10 12.09 6.69
C GLU A 68 -3.96 10.80 6.69
N ARG A 69 -3.38 9.69 7.14
CA ARG A 69 -4.00 8.34 7.13
C ARG A 69 -4.43 7.86 5.74
N ALA A 70 -3.85 8.40 4.66
CA ALA A 70 -4.14 7.97 3.29
C ALA A 70 -3.17 6.86 2.86
N ILE A 71 -3.70 5.68 2.54
CA ILE A 71 -2.90 4.51 2.15
C ILE A 71 -2.84 4.41 0.62
N ALA A 72 -1.66 4.18 0.05
CA ALA A 72 -1.56 4.03 -1.40
C ALA A 72 -2.25 2.74 -1.89
N VAL A 73 -1.93 1.59 -1.32
CA VAL A 73 -2.68 0.33 -1.57
C VAL A 73 -3.16 -0.27 -0.25
N ASN A 74 -4.46 -0.20 -0.01
CA ASN A 74 -5.14 -0.77 1.15
C ASN A 74 -5.85 -2.08 0.76
N ALA A 75 -5.15 -3.20 0.91
CA ALA A 75 -5.71 -4.54 0.77
C ALA A 75 -6.40 -4.98 2.07
N GLN A 76 -7.44 -4.26 2.47
CA GLN A 76 -8.09 -4.44 3.76
C GLN A 76 -8.70 -5.83 3.91
N GLN A 77 -9.40 -6.33 2.90
CA GLN A 77 -10.06 -7.63 2.98
C GLN A 77 -9.71 -8.53 1.81
N GLY A 78 -9.40 -7.96 0.64
CA GLY A 78 -9.03 -8.70 -0.56
C GLY A 78 -7.51 -8.86 -0.75
N ALA A 79 -7.10 -9.25 -1.96
CA ALA A 79 -5.69 -9.45 -2.29
C ALA A 79 -5.18 -8.43 -3.32
N ALA A 80 -3.92 -8.00 -3.19
CA ALA A 80 -3.26 -7.22 -4.22
C ALA A 80 -2.00 -7.92 -4.73
N LYS A 81 -1.74 -7.81 -6.03
CA LYS A 81 -0.44 -8.07 -6.65
C LYS A 81 0.02 -6.81 -7.37
N ILE A 82 1.18 -6.27 -7.02
CA ILE A 82 1.72 -5.06 -7.64
C ILE A 82 3.12 -5.36 -8.17
N THR A 83 3.38 -5.00 -9.42
CA THR A 83 4.68 -5.18 -10.08
C THR A 83 5.14 -3.89 -10.76
N ASN A 84 6.46 -3.66 -10.83
CA ASN A 84 7.07 -2.58 -11.63
C ASN A 84 6.50 -1.18 -11.33
N SER A 85 6.10 -0.90 -10.10
CA SER A 85 5.28 0.28 -9.78
C SER A 85 5.97 1.21 -8.80
N THR A 86 5.64 2.50 -8.92
CA THR A 86 6.10 3.55 -8.00
C THR A 86 4.97 3.94 -7.06
N ILE A 87 5.27 3.94 -5.77
CA ILE A 87 4.32 4.24 -4.70
C ILE A 87 4.88 5.37 -3.85
N GLU A 88 4.10 6.43 -3.65
CA GLU A 88 4.47 7.58 -2.83
C GLU A 88 3.33 7.97 -1.87
N THR A 89 3.64 8.14 -0.59
CA THR A 89 2.71 8.71 0.40
C THR A 89 3.35 9.84 1.19
N LEU A 90 2.60 10.90 1.51
CA LEU A 90 3.14 12.09 2.19
C LEU A 90 2.53 12.40 3.57
N GLY A 91 1.40 11.79 3.92
CA GLY A 91 0.67 12.10 5.16
C GLY A 91 1.21 11.42 6.40
N GLY A 92 0.94 11.98 7.59
CA GLY A 92 1.15 11.27 8.85
C GLY A 92 0.26 10.02 8.95
N ASN A 93 0.74 8.95 9.59
CA ASN A 93 0.07 7.65 9.65
C ASN A 93 -0.36 7.10 8.27
N ALA A 94 0.31 7.50 7.18
CA ALA A 94 0.07 7.01 5.83
C ALA A 94 0.94 5.80 5.51
N TYR A 95 0.44 4.86 4.71
CA TYR A 95 1.16 3.63 4.39
C TYR A 95 1.30 3.45 2.87
N GLY A 96 2.47 3.00 2.42
CA GLY A 96 2.66 2.63 1.01
C GLY A 96 1.79 1.43 0.66
N LEU A 97 1.98 0.34 1.39
CA LEU A 97 1.19 -0.89 1.31
C LEU A 97 0.61 -1.22 2.69
N TYR A 98 -0.67 -1.58 2.74
CA TYR A 98 -1.33 -2.12 3.92
C TYR A 98 -2.14 -3.36 3.57
N THR A 99 -2.12 -4.38 4.45
CA THR A 99 -2.95 -5.56 4.24
C THR A 99 -3.36 -6.25 5.54
N GLU A 100 -4.60 -6.72 5.55
CA GLU A 100 -5.12 -7.68 6.54
C GLU A 100 -5.32 -9.08 5.94
N LYS A 101 -5.01 -9.24 4.65
CA LYS A 101 -5.12 -10.51 3.93
C LYS A 101 -3.84 -10.86 3.18
N LEU A 102 -3.66 -10.35 1.97
CA LEU A 102 -2.52 -10.70 1.12
C LEU A 102 -2.10 -9.54 0.23
N VAL A 103 -0.82 -9.19 0.27
CA VAL A 103 -0.19 -8.32 -0.74
C VAL A 103 1.09 -8.98 -1.22
N GLN A 104 1.26 -9.05 -2.54
CA GLN A 104 2.48 -9.48 -3.21
C GLN A 104 3.02 -8.30 -4.02
N GLY A 105 4.22 -7.83 -3.68
CA GLY A 105 4.93 -6.77 -4.39
C GLY A 105 6.22 -7.28 -5.01
N ASP A 106 6.50 -6.88 -6.24
CA ASP A 106 7.77 -7.17 -6.93
C ASP A 106 8.23 -5.95 -7.73
N GLU A 107 9.53 -5.66 -7.73
CA GLU A 107 10.11 -4.52 -8.44
C GLU A 107 9.41 -3.17 -8.10
N LEU A 108 9.18 -2.93 -6.80
CA LEU A 108 8.51 -1.73 -6.31
C LEU A 108 9.50 -0.68 -5.83
N SER A 109 9.18 0.58 -6.12
CA SER A 109 9.81 1.75 -5.49
C SER A 109 8.80 2.43 -4.58
N ILE A 110 8.95 2.23 -3.27
CA ILE A 110 8.03 2.74 -2.24
C ILE A 110 8.71 3.89 -1.49
N THR A 111 8.08 5.06 -1.48
CA THR A 111 8.50 6.19 -0.64
C THR A 111 7.35 6.60 0.26
N THR A 112 7.60 6.71 1.56
CA THR A 112 6.64 7.30 2.50
C THR A 112 7.26 8.47 3.24
N ALA A 113 6.46 9.49 3.47
CA ALA A 113 6.79 10.62 4.30
C ALA A 113 5.67 10.87 5.31
N GLY A 114 6.04 11.40 6.47
CA GLY A 114 5.12 11.69 7.57
C GLY A 114 5.42 10.85 8.80
N ALA A 115 5.15 11.42 9.97
CA ALA A 115 5.32 10.72 11.24
C ALA A 115 4.39 9.50 11.29
N ARG A 116 4.89 8.39 11.85
CA ARG A 116 4.17 7.11 11.98
C ARG A 116 3.71 6.50 10.66
N SER A 117 4.31 6.91 9.54
CA SER A 117 4.08 6.30 8.23
C SER A 117 4.79 4.94 8.14
N ALA A 118 4.45 4.10 7.17
CA ALA A 118 5.15 2.83 6.97
C ALA A 118 5.22 2.46 5.49
N GLY A 119 6.34 1.91 5.06
CA GLY A 119 6.49 1.43 3.68
C GLY A 119 5.51 0.30 3.37
N PHE A 120 5.58 -0.77 4.15
CA PHE A 120 4.66 -1.90 4.07
C PHE A 120 4.24 -2.38 5.47
N PHE A 121 2.94 -2.37 5.72
CA PHE A 121 2.34 -2.75 6.99
C PHE A 121 1.38 -3.94 6.83
N THR A 122 1.63 -5.03 7.57
CA THR A 122 0.70 -6.17 7.70
C THR A 122 0.08 -6.21 9.09
N ALA A 123 -1.24 -6.39 9.15
CA ALA A 123 -2.02 -6.40 10.39
C ALA A 123 -3.10 -7.48 10.39
N LEU A 124 -3.67 -7.78 11.56
CA LEU A 124 -4.85 -8.65 11.73
C LEU A 124 -4.75 -10.03 11.03
N GLY A 125 -3.56 -10.62 10.94
CA GLY A 125 -3.33 -11.91 10.28
C GLY A 125 -2.93 -11.80 8.81
N GLY A 126 -2.78 -10.59 8.30
CA GLY A 126 -2.35 -10.32 6.94
C GLY A 126 -0.93 -10.81 6.65
N THR A 127 -0.72 -11.24 5.42
CA THR A 127 0.58 -11.68 4.92
C THR A 127 1.05 -10.81 3.77
N GLY A 128 2.32 -10.42 3.82
CA GLY A 128 2.98 -9.65 2.78
C GLY A 128 4.17 -10.39 2.19
N THR A 129 4.35 -10.32 0.88
CA THR A 129 5.61 -10.66 0.21
C THR A 129 6.10 -9.46 -0.57
N LEU A 130 7.38 -9.13 -0.45
CA LEU A 130 8.00 -8.04 -1.20
C LEU A 130 9.34 -8.50 -1.77
N THR A 131 9.51 -8.42 -3.08
CA THR A 131 10.73 -8.86 -3.76
C THR A 131 11.33 -7.76 -4.63
N ASN A 132 12.66 -7.76 -4.79
CA ASN A 132 13.38 -6.87 -5.72
C ASN A 132 13.02 -5.37 -5.58
N SER A 133 12.74 -4.93 -4.36
CA SER A 133 12.10 -3.63 -4.11
C SER A 133 12.97 -2.69 -3.29
N THR A 134 12.67 -1.41 -3.40
CA THR A 134 13.24 -0.37 -2.55
C THR A 134 12.16 0.28 -1.71
N ILE A 135 12.45 0.50 -0.43
CA ILE A 135 11.63 1.29 0.48
C ILE A 135 12.45 2.44 1.02
N ILE A 136 11.91 3.66 0.95
CA ILE A 136 12.45 4.85 1.60
C ILE A 136 11.37 5.44 2.50
N THR A 137 11.63 5.54 3.80
CA THR A 137 10.69 6.18 4.74
C THR A 137 11.30 7.41 5.39
N ARG A 138 10.48 8.46 5.54
CA ARG A 138 10.87 9.73 6.14
C ARG A 138 9.88 10.17 7.21
N GLY A 139 10.28 10.17 8.48
CA GLY A 139 9.42 10.60 9.57
C GLY A 139 9.79 9.97 10.91
N GLU A 140 9.32 10.59 11.99
CA GLU A 140 9.42 10.00 13.32
C GLU A 140 8.57 8.72 13.40
N LEU A 141 9.11 7.65 13.97
CA LEU A 141 8.44 6.35 14.08
C LEU A 141 7.94 5.80 12.73
N ALA A 142 8.70 6.02 11.65
CA ALA A 142 8.31 5.64 10.30
C ALA A 142 9.04 4.37 9.80
N PRO A 143 8.56 3.15 10.12
CA PRO A 143 9.27 1.94 9.74
C PRO A 143 9.19 1.62 8.24
N GLY A 144 10.22 0.97 7.70
CA GLY A 144 10.18 0.42 6.34
C GLY A 144 9.17 -0.71 6.22
N LEU A 145 9.36 -1.75 7.02
CA LEU A 145 8.45 -2.89 7.15
C LEU A 145 7.89 -2.97 8.57
N LEU A 146 6.57 -3.09 8.70
CA LEU A 146 5.85 -3.21 9.97
C LEU A 146 4.94 -4.45 9.96
N ALA A 147 5.17 -5.38 10.88
CA ALA A 147 4.28 -6.53 11.08
C ALA A 147 3.68 -6.50 12.49
N TYR A 148 2.36 -6.52 12.57
CA TYR A 148 1.63 -6.63 13.84
C TYR A 148 1.43 -8.10 14.26
N PRO A 149 1.02 -8.34 15.52
CA PRO A 149 0.86 -9.70 16.03
C PRO A 149 0.01 -10.58 15.10
N GLY A 150 0.47 -11.81 14.86
CA GLY A 150 -0.18 -12.76 13.96
C GLY A 150 -0.02 -12.47 12.46
N SER A 151 0.64 -11.38 12.08
CA SER A 151 0.87 -10.98 10.68
C SER A 151 2.32 -11.25 10.28
N GLN A 152 2.58 -11.35 8.97
CA GLN A 152 3.91 -11.71 8.47
C GLN A 152 4.30 -10.86 7.26
N ILE A 153 5.58 -10.52 7.15
CA ILE A 153 6.20 -10.01 5.92
C ILE A 153 7.37 -10.93 5.56
N ILE A 154 7.40 -11.38 4.30
CA ILE A 154 8.54 -12.06 3.69
C ILE A 154 9.16 -11.08 2.69
N ALA A 155 10.43 -10.74 2.88
CA ALA A 155 11.15 -9.81 2.02
C ALA A 155 12.39 -10.50 1.43
N ASP A 156 12.57 -10.43 0.11
CA ASP A 156 13.73 -10.97 -0.60
C ASP A 156 14.30 -9.93 -1.56
N ASN A 157 15.61 -9.71 -1.53
CA ASN A 157 16.27 -8.64 -2.29
C ASN A 157 15.58 -7.26 -2.13
N VAL A 158 15.32 -6.86 -0.88
CA VAL A 158 14.70 -5.56 -0.54
C VAL A 158 15.72 -4.62 0.12
N ARG A 159 15.86 -3.42 -0.44
CA ARG A 159 16.66 -2.34 0.16
C ARG A 159 15.75 -1.40 0.93
N ILE A 160 16.09 -1.12 2.19
CA ILE A 160 15.32 -0.22 3.06
C ILE A 160 16.22 0.92 3.55
N GLU A 161 15.74 2.15 3.40
CA GLU A 161 16.36 3.35 3.93
C GLU A 161 15.34 4.09 4.78
N THR A 162 15.67 4.36 6.05
CA THR A 162 14.79 5.10 6.96
C THR A 162 15.49 6.38 7.42
N ALA A 163 14.76 7.49 7.43
CA ALA A 163 15.26 8.78 7.88
C ALA A 163 14.25 9.44 8.83
N GLY A 164 14.62 9.55 10.11
CA GLY A 164 13.78 10.14 11.14
C GLY A 164 14.10 9.56 12.50
N LYS A 165 13.63 10.23 13.56
CA LYS A 165 13.78 9.71 14.93
C LYS A 165 13.01 8.40 15.05
N GLU A 166 13.62 7.39 15.66
CA GLU A 166 12.97 6.08 15.85
C GLU A 166 12.52 5.44 14.51
N GLY A 167 13.28 5.68 13.44
CA GLY A 167 13.06 5.01 12.15
C GLY A 167 13.63 3.59 12.18
N PHE A 168 12.76 2.59 12.05
CA PHE A 168 13.16 1.18 12.03
C PHE A 168 13.08 0.61 10.61
N GLY A 169 14.16 0.02 10.09
CA GLY A 169 14.09 -0.67 8.80
C GLY A 169 13.04 -1.79 8.81
N LEU A 170 13.08 -2.60 9.87
CA LEU A 170 12.11 -3.65 10.16
C LEU A 170 11.61 -3.50 11.60
N TRP A 171 10.29 -3.52 11.78
CA TRP A 171 9.64 -3.53 13.08
C TRP A 171 8.59 -4.63 13.13
N SER A 172 8.79 -5.59 14.04
CA SER A 172 7.78 -6.57 14.40
C SER A 172 7.26 -6.27 15.80
N ARG A 173 5.94 -6.27 15.97
CA ARG A 173 5.29 -6.06 17.26
C ARG A 173 4.71 -7.38 17.76
N ALA A 174 5.15 -7.82 18.94
CA ALA A 174 4.59 -8.98 19.64
C ALA A 174 3.28 -8.61 20.37
N ALA A 175 2.43 -9.61 20.63
CA ALA A 175 1.28 -9.43 21.52
C ALA A 175 1.77 -9.21 22.96
N HIS A 176 1.08 -8.33 23.70
CA HIS A 176 1.22 -8.20 25.15
C HIS A 176 0.34 -9.22 25.85
#